data_AF-A0A3P1ZBA9-F1
#
_entry.id   AF-A0A3P1ZBA9-F1
#
_cell.length_a   1.000
_cell.length_b   1.000
_cell.length_c   1.000
_cell.angle_alpha   90.00
_cell.angle_beta   90.00
_cell.angle_gamma   90.00
#
_symmetry.space_group_name_H-M   'P 1'
#
loop_
_entity.id
_entity.type
_entity.pdbx_description
1 polymer ?
#
loop_
_entity_poly.entity_id
_entity_poly.type
_entity_poly.pdbx_seq_one_letter_code
_entity_poly.pdbx_strand_id
1 'polypeptide(L)'
;YCICPMGQRMRRIGTGHVKTASGYVSENAKYRAVRCEGCPLRCRCFKAKGNRTIELNHRLRRYRQKAKELLCSKEGLKHRGQRCIEPEAVFGQIKNNMNYKRFRHFGKDKVFM
;
A
#
# COMPACT_ATOMS: atom_id res chain seq x y z
N TYR A 1 -2.11 -16.83 -9.04
CA TYR A 1 -1.38 -17.01 -10.32
C TYR A 1 -1.33 -15.67 -11.06
N CYS A 2 -0.38 -15.50 -11.99
CA CYS A 2 -0.24 -14.27 -12.80
C CYS A 2 -0.52 -14.59 -14.26
N ILE A 3 -1.25 -13.70 -14.94
CA ILE A 3 -1.63 -13.84 -16.35
C ILE A 3 -1.06 -12.64 -17.13
N CYS A 4 -0.44 -12.94 -18.27
CA CYS A 4 0.01 -11.95 -19.24
C CYS A 4 -1.21 -11.30 -19.94
N PRO A 5 -1.14 -10.04 -20.42
CA PRO A 5 -2.23 -9.44 -21.20
C PRO A 5 -2.69 -10.27 -22.41
N MET A 6 -1.81 -11.11 -22.96
CA MET A 6 -2.13 -12.08 -24.03
C MET A 6 -2.88 -13.34 -23.51
N GLY A 7 -3.30 -13.39 -22.24
CA GLY A 7 -3.98 -14.54 -21.63
C GLY A 7 -3.07 -15.68 -21.14
N GLN A 8 -1.77 -15.64 -21.43
CA GLN A 8 -0.84 -16.70 -21.03
C GLN A 8 -0.57 -16.72 -19.52
N ARG A 9 -0.64 -17.91 -18.89
CA ARG A 9 -0.20 -18.11 -17.50
C ARG A 9 1.32 -17.95 -17.36
N MET A 10 1.74 -17.14 -16.38
CA MET A 10 3.16 -16.94 -16.08
C MET A 10 3.65 -17.97 -15.06
N ARG A 11 4.84 -18.55 -15.31
CA ARG A 11 5.47 -19.54 -14.43
C ARG A 11 6.30 -18.84 -13.35
N ARG A 12 6.30 -19.37 -12.12
CA ARG A 12 7.16 -18.88 -11.04
C ARG A 12 8.59 -19.35 -11.31
N ILE A 13 9.54 -18.42 -11.35
CA ILE A 13 10.97 -18.75 -11.55
C ILE A 13 11.70 -18.85 -10.22
N GLY A 14 11.32 -18.02 -9.25
CA GLY A 14 11.98 -18.00 -7.96
C GLY A 14 11.42 -16.91 -7.05
N THR A 15 12.12 -16.72 -5.93
CA THR A 15 11.85 -15.70 -4.92
C THR A 15 13.10 -14.88 -4.70
N GLY A 16 12.94 -13.56 -4.68
CA GLY A 16 13.97 -12.63 -4.24
C GLY A 16 13.65 -12.07 -2.87
N HIS A 17 14.68 -11.67 -2.14
CA HIS A 17 14.55 -10.96 -0.87
C HIS A 17 15.08 -9.54 -1.03
N VAL A 18 14.30 -8.55 -0.62
CA VAL A 18 14.70 -7.13 -0.65
C VAL A 18 14.69 -6.59 0.76
N LYS A 19 15.83 -6.06 1.21
CA LYS A 19 15.99 -5.37 2.48
C LYS A 19 15.71 -3.88 2.29
N THR A 20 14.85 -3.34 3.13
CA THR A 20 14.60 -1.89 3.22
C THR A 20 15.66 -1.21 4.10
N ALA A 21 15.77 0.12 4.02
CA ALA A 21 16.71 0.90 4.83
C ALA A 21 16.51 0.71 6.35
N SER A 22 15.27 0.44 6.79
CA SER A 22 14.93 0.13 8.18
C SER A 22 15.21 -1.33 8.59
N GLY A 23 15.81 -2.14 7.72
CA GLY A 23 16.17 -3.54 7.99
C GLY A 23 15.07 -4.56 7.72
N TYR A 24 13.85 -4.14 7.37
CA TYR A 24 12.77 -5.08 7.05
C TYR A 24 13.05 -5.84 5.75
N VAL A 25 12.98 -7.17 5.82
CA VAL A 25 13.16 -8.09 4.69
C VAL A 25 11.80 -8.40 4.07
N SER A 26 11.66 -8.12 2.78
CA SER A 26 10.46 -8.44 2.00
C SER A 26 10.74 -9.56 1.00
N GLU A 27 9.82 -10.53 0.91
CA GLU A 27 9.86 -11.62 -0.08
C GLU A 27 9.06 -11.25 -1.34
N ASN A 28 9.71 -11.28 -2.50
CA ASN A 28 9.11 -11.00 -3.80
C ASN A 28 9.21 -12.23 -4.70
N ALA A 29 8.06 -12.81 -5.08
CA ALA A 29 8.01 -13.91 -6.03
C ALA A 29 8.14 -13.40 -7.47
N LYS A 30 9.06 -13.97 -8.25
CA LYS A 30 9.27 -13.63 -9.66
C LYS A 30 8.52 -14.60 -10.58
N TYR A 31 7.75 -14.05 -11.50
CA TYR A 31 6.98 -14.79 -12.50
C TYR A 31 7.41 -14.38 -13.90
N ARG A 32 7.57 -15.33 -14.82
CA ARG A 32 7.92 -15.06 -16.21
C ARG A 32 6.94 -15.70 -17.18
N ALA A 33 6.61 -14.95 -18.23
CA ALA A 33 5.80 -15.44 -19.34
C ALA A 33 6.59 -16.49 -20.13
N VAL A 34 5.89 -17.49 -20.67
CA VAL A 34 6.55 -18.63 -21.31
C VAL A 34 6.97 -18.29 -22.74
N ARG A 35 6.14 -17.53 -23.48
CA ARG A 35 6.43 -17.14 -24.87
C ARG A 35 6.02 -15.70 -25.13
N CYS A 36 7.00 -14.81 -25.28
CA CYS A 36 6.77 -13.42 -25.69
C CYS A 36 7.33 -13.09 -27.08
N GLU A 37 8.00 -14.02 -27.75
CA GLU A 37 8.48 -13.87 -29.13
C GLU A 37 7.28 -13.86 -30.09
N GLY A 38 7.27 -12.91 -31.04
CA GLY A 38 6.16 -12.72 -31.98
C GLY A 38 4.83 -12.24 -31.37
N CYS A 39 4.79 -11.84 -30.10
CA CYS A 39 3.55 -11.37 -29.48
C CYS A 39 3.14 -10.00 -30.06
N PRO A 40 1.91 -9.85 -30.61
CA PRO A 40 1.46 -8.59 -31.22
C PRO A 40 1.38 -7.44 -30.20
N LEU A 41 1.15 -7.77 -28.93
CA LEU A 41 1.09 -6.79 -27.84
C LEU A 41 2.47 -6.41 -27.29
N ARG A 42 3.56 -7.00 -27.78
CA ARG A 42 4.91 -6.83 -27.20
C ARG A 42 5.31 -5.35 -27.11
N CYS A 43 5.10 -4.58 -28.17
CA CYS A 43 5.45 -3.15 -28.24
C CYS A 43 4.77 -2.30 -27.15
N ARG A 44 3.56 -2.68 -26.71
CA ARG A 44 2.81 -1.97 -25.64
C ARG A 44 2.94 -2.64 -24.27
N CYS A 45 3.40 -3.88 -24.21
CA CYS A 45 3.36 -4.72 -23.01
C CYS A 45 4.58 -4.52 -22.08
N PHE A 46 5.80 -4.53 -22.62
CA PHE A 46 7.04 -4.29 -21.86
C PHE A 46 8.22 -4.01 -22.82
N LYS A 47 9.26 -3.31 -22.34
CA LYS A 47 10.39 -2.85 -23.18
C LYS A 47 11.69 -3.69 -23.08
N ALA A 48 11.72 -4.72 -22.25
CA ALA A 48 12.95 -5.50 -21.99
C ALA A 48 13.24 -6.56 -23.07
N LYS A 49 14.51 -6.96 -23.17
CA LYS A 49 14.94 -8.12 -23.99
C LYS A 49 14.44 -9.43 -23.35
N GLY A 50 14.01 -10.41 -24.15
CA GLY A 50 13.55 -11.73 -23.68
C GLY A 50 12.06 -11.82 -23.31
N ASN A 51 11.71 -12.59 -22.28
CA ASN A 51 10.32 -12.78 -21.85
C ASN A 51 9.93 -11.84 -20.69
N ARG A 52 8.68 -11.38 -20.67
CA ARG A 52 8.15 -10.52 -19.61
C ARG A 52 8.29 -11.21 -18.25
N THR A 53 8.91 -10.50 -17.31
CA THR A 53 9.03 -10.93 -15.90
C THR A 53 8.32 -9.91 -15.01
N ILE A 54 7.60 -10.39 -13.99
CA ILE A 54 6.90 -9.57 -13.00
C ILE A 54 7.31 -10.05 -11.61
N GLU A 55 7.55 -9.13 -10.70
CA GLU A 55 7.76 -9.42 -9.29
C GLU A 55 6.49 -9.10 -8.49
N LEU A 56 6.12 -9.99 -7.58
CA LEU A 56 4.92 -9.82 -6.78
C LEU A 56 5.17 -10.22 -5.33
N ASN A 57 4.84 -9.30 -4.41
CA ASN A 57 4.83 -9.57 -2.98
C ASN A 57 3.44 -10.02 -2.54
N HIS A 58 3.28 -11.33 -2.30
CA HIS A 58 1.98 -11.91 -1.94
C HIS A 58 1.48 -11.41 -0.59
N ARG A 59 2.40 -11.25 0.38
CA ARG A 59 2.06 -10.81 1.74
C ARG A 59 1.54 -9.37 1.73
N LEU A 60 2.23 -8.47 1.03
CA LEU A 60 1.79 -7.09 0.85
C LEU A 60 0.43 -7.01 0.14
N ARG A 61 0.20 -7.84 -0.87
CA ARG A 61 -1.08 -7.88 -1.58
C ARG A 61 -2.24 -8.26 -0.64
N ARG A 62 -2.04 -9.25 0.24
CA ARG A 62 -3.03 -9.62 1.27
C ARG A 62 -3.31 -8.47 2.23
N TYR A 63 -2.28 -7.77 2.70
CA TYR A 63 -2.47 -6.61 3.58
C TYR A 63 -3.23 -5.47 2.90
N ARG A 64 -2.90 -5.14 1.65
CA ARG A 64 -3.63 -4.14 0.87
C ARG A 64 -5.09 -4.52 0.64
N GLN A 65 -5.36 -5.80 0.40
CA GLN A 65 -6.72 -6.30 0.26
C GLN A 65 -7.51 -6.16 1.57
N LYS A 66 -6.96 -6.61 2.70
CA LYS A 66 -7.60 -6.47 4.01
C LYS A 66 -7.86 -4.99 4.35
N ALA A 67 -6.89 -4.12 4.08
CA ALA A 67 -7.07 -2.68 4.27
C ALA A 67 -8.20 -2.12 3.40
N LYS A 68 -8.28 -2.52 2.13
CA LYS A 68 -9.37 -2.11 1.23
C LYS A 68 -10.73 -2.59 1.74
N GLU A 69 -10.83 -3.84 2.19
CA GLU A 69 -12.07 -4.41 2.74
C GLU A 69 -12.53 -3.63 3.98
N LEU A 70 -11.62 -3.31 4.90
CA LEU A 70 -11.92 -2.49 6.08
C LEU A 70 -12.35 -1.07 5.70
N LEU A 71 -11.64 -0.43 4.77
CA LEU A 71 -11.95 0.94 4.32
C LEU A 71 -13.29 1.03 3.58
N CYS A 72 -13.65 0.00 2.82
CA CYS A 72 -14.92 -0.09 2.08
C CYS A 72 -16.06 -0.72 2.89
N SER A 73 -15.82 -1.11 4.14
CA SER A 73 -16.88 -1.61 5.03
C SER A 73 -17.84 -0.49 5.44
N LYS A 74 -19.03 -0.85 5.95
CA LYS A 74 -20.01 0.13 6.45
C LYS A 74 -19.40 1.02 7.55
N GLU A 75 -18.62 0.44 8.44
CA GLU A 75 -17.89 1.16 9.49
C GLU A 75 -16.82 2.08 8.89
N GLY A 76 -16.03 1.58 7.94
CA GLY A 76 -15.01 2.38 7.25
C GLY A 76 -15.61 3.59 6.52
N LEU A 77 -16.75 3.41 5.85
CA LEU A 77 -17.49 4.51 5.20
C LEU A 77 -18.06 5.49 6.23
N LYS A 78 -18.61 5.00 7.35
CA LYS A 78 -19.10 5.85 8.45
C LYS A 78 -17.97 6.71 9.01
N HIS A 79 -16.84 6.11 9.38
CA HIS A 79 -15.67 6.83 9.87
C HIS A 79 -15.12 7.83 8.83
N ARG A 80 -15.12 7.47 7.54
CA ARG A 80 -14.70 8.37 6.46
C ARG A 80 -15.62 9.60 6.36
N GLY A 81 -16.93 9.43 6.52
CA GLY A 81 -17.88 10.55 6.55
C GLY A 81 -17.71 11.43 7.80
N GLN A 82 -17.45 10.83 8.96
CA GLN A 82 -17.25 11.53 10.22
C GLN A 82 -15.99 12.40 10.23
N ARG A 83 -14.90 11.99 9.55
CA ARG A 83 -13.65 12.80 9.45
C ARG A 83 -13.84 14.22 8.93
N CYS A 84 -14.86 14.47 8.10
CA CYS A 84 -15.13 15.81 7.59
C CYS A 84 -15.84 16.71 8.61
N ILE A 85 -16.51 16.10 9.60
CA ILE A 85 -17.33 16.77 10.61
C ILE A 85 -16.54 16.90 11.92
N GLU A 86 -15.75 15.89 12.26
CA GLU A 86 -14.99 15.86 13.49
C GLU A 86 -13.88 16.93 13.45
N PRO A 87 -13.76 17.79 14.48
CA PRO A 87 -12.74 18.83 14.57
C PRO A 87 -11.33 18.26 14.78
N GLU A 88 -11.11 16.96 14.60
CA GLU A 88 -9.80 16.29 14.74
C GLU A 88 -8.71 16.98 13.92
N ALA A 89 -9.05 17.47 12.72
CA ALA A 89 -8.12 18.25 11.91
C ALA A 89 -7.70 19.56 12.60
N VAL A 90 -8.64 20.25 13.23
CA VAL A 90 -8.39 21.49 14.00
C VAL A 90 -7.54 21.18 15.23
N PHE A 91 -7.82 20.09 15.95
CA PHE A 91 -6.98 19.67 17.07
C PHE A 91 -5.56 19.28 16.63
N GLY A 92 -5.41 18.66 15.46
CA GLY A 92 -4.12 18.37 14.85
C GLY A 92 -3.33 19.65 14.54
N GLN A 93 -3.99 20.64 13.93
CA GLN A 93 -3.41 21.96 13.66
C GLN A 93 -3.03 22.69 14.95
N ILE A 94 -3.91 22.75 15.95
CA ILE A 94 -3.62 23.36 17.25
C ILE A 94 -2.41 22.67 17.90
N LYS A 95 -2.37 21.34 17.93
CA LYS A 95 -1.23 20.61 18.53
C LYS A 95 0.08 20.90 17.80
N ASN A 96 0.07 20.93 16.47
CA ASN A 96 1.29 21.19 15.70
C ASN A 96 1.73 22.65 15.83
N ASN A 97 0.81 23.59 15.59
CA ASN A 97 1.09 25.03 15.64
C ASN A 97 1.50 25.50 17.04
N MET A 98 0.89 24.94 18.09
CA MET A 98 1.22 25.27 19.48
C MET A 98 2.33 24.37 20.07
N ASN A 99 2.96 23.51 19.25
CA ASN A 99 3.99 22.55 19.65
C ASN A 99 3.61 21.76 20.92
N TYR A 100 2.35 21.34 20.97
CA TYR A 100 1.73 20.71 22.12
C TYR A 100 2.04 19.21 22.14
N LYS A 101 3.27 18.87 22.57
CA LYS A 101 3.78 17.48 22.59
C LYS A 101 3.23 16.63 23.74
N ARG A 102 2.73 17.25 24.82
CA ARG A 102 2.16 16.62 26.02
C ARG A 102 1.10 17.54 26.62
N PHE A 103 0.12 17.01 27.34
CA PHE A 103 -0.82 17.83 28.11
C PHE A 103 -0.05 18.59 29.20
N ARG A 104 0.03 19.92 29.08
CA ARG A 104 0.75 20.81 30.02
C ARG A 104 -0.15 21.25 31.20
N HIS A 105 -1.47 21.20 31.00
CA HIS A 105 -2.46 21.62 31.98
C HIS A 105 -3.04 20.37 32.66
N PHE A 106 -2.50 20.05 33.84
CA PHE A 106 -3.14 19.17 34.81
C PHE A 106 -3.71 20.04 35.95
N GLY A 107 -4.97 19.79 36.32
CA GLY A 107 -5.71 20.56 37.33
C GLY A 107 -6.71 21.57 36.73
N LYS A 108 -7.89 21.71 37.36
CA LYS A 108 -8.97 22.61 36.93
C LYS A 108 -8.52 24.08 36.90
N ASP A 109 -7.59 24.46 37.77
CA ASP A 109 -7.12 25.84 37.93
C ASP A 109 -6.36 26.37 36.71
N LYS A 110 -5.87 25.48 35.84
CA LYS A 110 -5.11 25.85 34.63
C LYS A 110 -5.94 25.91 33.35
N VAL A 111 -7.27 25.68 33.44
CA VAL A 111 -8.18 25.60 32.27
C VAL A 111 -9.06 26.85 32.13
N PHE A 112 -9.23 27.64 33.21
CA PHE A 112 -9.94 28.91 33.20
C PHE A 112 -8.94 30.08 33.24
N MET A 113 -8.44 30.49 32.07
CA MET A 113 -7.89 31.83 31.83
C MET A 113 -8.31 32.28 30.43
#